data_AF-A0A6G0Q404-F1
#
_entry.id   AF-A0A6G0Q404-F1
#
_cell.length_a   1.000
_cell.length_b   1.000
_cell.length_c   1.000
_cell.angle_alpha   90.00
_cell.angle_beta   90.00
_cell.angle_gamma   90.00
#
_symmetry.space_group_name_H-M   'P 1'
#
loop_
_entity.id
_entity.type
_entity.pdbx_description
1 polymer ?
#
loop_
_entity_poly.entity_id
_entity_poly.type
_entity_poly.pdbx_seq_one_letter_code
_entity_poly.pdbx_strand_id
1 'polypeptide(L)'
;MPRSLLEVRLATGVVVRTEKRVVRVRFSYREKKFVDELIVLDLDDKFDVALGMPWLARHDPVIDWTKRTIVHFGSSSATVSDGLSGKRVHLAVHATHQERQRDARLSPVTPRGHR
;
A
#
# COMPACT_ATOMS: atom_id res chain seq x y z
N MET A 1 -12.91 14.58 -11.66
CA MET A 1 -12.88 13.11 -11.64
C MET A 1 -13.57 12.63 -10.37
N PRO A 2 -14.48 11.64 -10.42
CA PRO A 2 -15.10 11.10 -9.21
C PRO A 2 -14.00 10.51 -8.31
N ARG A 3 -13.99 10.88 -7.03
CA ARG A 3 -13.09 10.29 -6.04
C ARG A 3 -13.54 8.85 -5.81
N SER A 4 -12.68 7.87 -6.08
CA SER A 4 -12.98 6.46 -5.79
C SER A 4 -12.89 6.22 -4.28
N LEU A 5 -13.81 5.40 -3.75
CA LEU A 5 -13.77 4.97 -2.35
C LEU A 5 -12.74 3.85 -2.21
N LEU A 6 -11.88 3.96 -1.21
CA LEU A 6 -10.96 2.92 -0.79
C LEU A 6 -11.50 2.22 0.46
N GLU A 7 -11.43 0.90 0.47
CA GLU A 7 -11.76 0.06 1.61
C GLU A 7 -10.51 -0.69 2.08
N VAL A 8 -10.16 -0.57 3.36
CA VAL A 8 -8.97 -1.19 3.94
C VAL A 8 -9.34 -1.94 5.21
N ARG A 9 -9.01 -3.23 5.25
CA ARG A 9 -9.17 -4.04 6.45
C ARG A 9 -7.88 -4.00 7.26
N LEU A 10 -7.95 -3.46 8.48
CA LEU A 10 -6.84 -3.32 9.40
C LEU A 10 -6.55 -4.65 10.12
N ALA A 11 -5.39 -4.73 10.76
CA ALA A 11 -5.00 -5.88 11.58
C ALA A 11 -5.97 -6.13 12.76
N THR A 12 -6.65 -5.08 13.23
CA THR A 12 -7.71 -5.18 14.25
C THR A 12 -8.99 -5.83 13.73
N GLY A 13 -9.09 -6.10 12.43
CA GLY A 13 -10.29 -6.59 11.76
C GLY A 13 -11.29 -5.49 11.37
N VAL A 14 -11.06 -4.25 11.80
CA VAL A 14 -11.85 -3.08 11.41
C VAL A 14 -11.68 -2.79 9.92
N VAL A 15 -12.78 -2.47 9.26
CA VAL A 15 -12.79 -2.04 7.86
C VAL A 15 -12.97 -0.54 7.80
N VAL A 16 -11.97 0.16 7.27
CA VAL A 16 -11.99 1.61 7.06
C VAL A 16 -12.40 1.88 5.62
N ARG A 17 -13.36 2.78 5.43
CA ARG A 17 -13.80 3.26 4.13
C ARG A 17 -13.51 4.75 4.05
N THR A 18 -12.69 5.16 3.09
CA THR A 18 -12.29 6.55 2.93
C THR A 18 -12.15 6.89 1.46
N GLU A 19 -12.17 8.17 1.12
CA GLU A 19 -11.86 8.58 -0.24
C GLU A 19 -10.39 8.28 -0.55
N LYS A 20 -10.13 7.67 -1.70
CA LYS A 20 -8.77 7.35 -2.13
C LYS A 20 -8.00 8.65 -2.37
N ARG A 21 -6.99 8.90 -1.55
CA ARG A 21 -6.05 10.02 -1.68
C ARG A 21 -4.64 9.49 -1.86
N VAL A 22 -4.11 9.61 -3.07
CA VAL A 22 -2.72 9.24 -3.39
C VAL A 22 -1.83 10.47 -3.28
N VAL A 23 -0.72 10.36 -2.56
CA VAL A 23 0.28 11.40 -2.40
C VAL A 23 1.64 10.87 -2.81
N ARG A 24 2.37 11.65 -3.63
CA ARG A 24 3.76 11.35 -3.96
C ARG A 24 4.65 11.88 -2.83
N VAL A 25 5.28 10.98 -2.09
CA VAL A 25 6.10 11.31 -0.91
C VAL A 25 7.55 11.07 -1.22
N ARG A 26 8.39 12.02 -0.80
CA ARG A 26 9.84 11.87 -0.78
C ARG A 26 10.30 11.59 0.63
N PHE A 27 11.01 10.49 0.84
CA PHE A 27 11.59 10.13 2.12
C PHE A 27 12.97 9.54 1.93
N SER A 28 13.75 9.47 3.01
CA SER A 28 15.08 8.87 3.00
C SER A 28 15.21 7.85 4.11
N TYR A 29 15.93 6.78 3.83
CA TYR A 29 16.40 5.84 4.83
C TYR A 29 17.92 5.72 4.69
N ARG A 30 18.65 6.11 5.74
CA ARG A 30 20.09 6.36 5.67
C ARG A 30 20.39 7.33 4.52
N GLU A 31 21.28 6.97 3.60
CA GLU A 31 21.69 7.80 2.48
C GLU A 31 20.82 7.61 1.22
N LYS A 32 19.94 6.61 1.21
CA LYS A 32 19.08 6.31 0.06
C LYS A 32 17.80 7.14 0.13
N LYS A 33 17.48 7.81 -0.98
CA LYS A 33 16.26 8.61 -1.15
C LYS A 33 15.25 7.81 -1.97
N PHE A 34 13.99 7.93 -1.59
CA PHE A 34 12.84 7.30 -2.23
C PHE A 34 11.82 8.35 -2.62
N VAL A 35 11.16 8.10 -3.74
CA VAL A 35 9.99 8.85 -4.19
C VAL A 35 8.95 7.81 -4.58
N ASP A 36 7.86 7.75 -3.83
CA ASP A 36 6.82 6.75 -4.04
C ASP A 36 5.43 7.34 -3.84
N GLU A 37 4.43 6.69 -4.43
CA GLU A 37 3.03 7.06 -4.33
C GLU A 37 2.36 6.24 -3.22
N LEU A 38 1.82 6.95 -2.24
CA LEU A 38 1.28 6.34 -1.03
C LEU A 38 -0.16 6.80 -0.81
N ILE A 39 -1.00 5.94 -0.26
CA ILE A 39 -2.38 6.30 0.07
C ILE A 39 -2.46 6.80 1.49
N VAL A 40 -3.17 7.92 1.68
CA VAL A 40 -3.45 8.48 3.00
C VAL A 40 -4.61 7.72 3.62
N LEU A 41 -4.39 7.20 4.83
CA LEU A 41 -5.44 6.66 5.70
C LEU A 41 -5.37 7.36 7.05
N ASP A 42 -6.52 7.68 7.61
CA ASP A 42 -6.62 8.16 8.99
C ASP A 42 -6.57 6.94 9.93
N LEU A 43 -5.38 6.62 10.46
CA LEU A 43 -5.21 5.65 11.55
C LEU A 43 -4.82 6.34 12.87
N ASP A 44 -4.53 5.55 13.90
CA ASP A 44 -3.96 6.03 15.15
C ASP A 44 -2.54 6.62 14.99
N ASP A 45 -2.12 7.37 16.00
CA ASP A 45 -0.85 8.12 16.07
C ASP A 45 0.39 7.25 16.28
N LYS A 46 0.25 5.92 16.18
CA LYS A 46 1.34 4.98 16.45
C LYS A 46 2.37 4.91 15.31
N PHE A 47 1.97 5.19 14.08
CA PHE A 47 2.84 5.05 12.90
C PHE A 47 2.71 6.23 11.94
N ASP A 48 3.85 6.79 11.55
CA ASP A 48 3.90 7.87 10.55
C ASP A 48 3.75 7.36 9.10
N VAL A 49 4.24 6.15 8.78
CA VAL A 49 4.20 5.53 7.44
C VAL A 49 4.27 4.01 7.58
N ALA A 50 3.52 3.26 6.74
CA ALA A 50 3.60 1.80 6.66
C ALA A 50 3.88 1.33 5.22
N LEU A 51 5.10 0.81 4.99
CA LEU A 51 5.54 0.33 3.69
C LEU A 51 5.07 -1.11 3.46
N GLY A 52 4.13 -1.28 2.52
CA GLY A 52 3.55 -2.58 2.19
C GLY A 52 4.34 -3.38 1.17
N MET A 53 3.81 -4.54 0.82
CA MET A 53 4.40 -5.47 -0.17
C MET A 53 4.80 -4.81 -1.50
N PRO A 54 4.03 -3.87 -2.09
CA PRO A 54 4.45 -3.25 -3.35
C PRO A 54 5.76 -2.46 -3.25
N TRP A 55 5.98 -1.76 -2.14
CA TRP A 55 7.24 -1.05 -1.91
C TRP A 55 8.40 -2.03 -1.68
N LEU A 56 8.15 -3.10 -0.91
CA LEU A 56 9.13 -4.17 -0.68
C LEU A 56 9.53 -4.87 -1.99
N ALA A 57 8.58 -5.21 -2.85
CA ALA A 57 8.85 -5.84 -4.14
C ALA A 57 9.61 -4.92 -5.10
N ARG A 58 9.35 -3.60 -5.06
CA ARG A 58 10.05 -2.61 -5.89
C ARG A 58 11.50 -2.42 -5.49
N HIS A 59 11.76 -2.32 -4.20
CA HIS A 59 13.08 -1.92 -3.68
C HIS A 59 13.92 -3.07 -3.14
N ASP A 60 13.30 -4.25 -3.01
CA ASP A 60 13.91 -5.51 -2.58
C ASP A 60 14.89 -5.31 -1.40
N PRO A 61 14.38 -4.81 -0.25
CA PRO A 61 15.23 -4.56 0.90
C PRO A 61 15.62 -5.86 1.59
N VAL A 62 16.89 -5.97 1.98
CA VAL A 62 17.32 -7.00 2.92
C VAL A 62 17.13 -6.50 4.34
N ILE A 63 16.22 -7.13 5.08
CA ILE A 63 15.84 -6.77 6.45
C ILE A 63 16.60 -7.65 7.43
N ASP A 64 17.40 -7.02 8.29
CA ASP A 64 17.96 -7.65 9.49
C ASP A 64 16.92 -7.57 10.60
N TRP A 65 16.27 -8.70 10.87
CA TRP A 65 15.21 -8.84 11.88
C TRP A 65 15.72 -8.67 13.31
N THR A 66 16.96 -9.08 13.59
CA THR A 66 17.58 -8.99 14.91
C THR A 66 17.86 -7.53 15.25
N LYS A 67 18.44 -6.79 14.30
CA LYS A 67 18.75 -5.37 14.48
C LYS A 67 17.55 -4.46 14.21
N ARG A 68 16.48 -5.00 13.62
CA ARG A 68 15.30 -4.25 13.15
C ARG A 68 15.70 -3.13 12.18
N THR A 69 16.59 -3.45 11.23
CA THR A 69 17.13 -2.49 10.24
C THR A 69 17.09 -3.02 8.83
N ILE A 70 17.08 -2.13 7.84
CA ILE A 70 17.37 -2.50 6.45
C ILE A 70 18.88 -2.41 6.22
N VAL A 71 19.48 -3.49 5.74
CA VAL A 71 20.93 -3.61 5.55
C VAL A 71 21.34 -3.01 4.20
N HIS A 72 20.66 -3.42 3.14
CA HIS A 72 20.83 -2.88 1.81
C HIS A 72 19.53 -3.02 1.02
N PHE A 73 19.51 -2.38 -0.16
CA PHE A 73 18.42 -2.46 -1.12
C PHE A 73 18.92 -3.14 -2.38
N GLY A 74 18.03 -3.81 -3.11
CA GLY A 74 18.32 -4.31 -4.45
C GLY A 74 18.73 -3.18 -5.41
N SER A 75 19.38 -3.57 -6.52
CA SER A 75 19.96 -2.66 -7.52
C SER A 75 18.93 -1.86 -8.35
N SER A 76 17.63 -2.08 -8.14
CA SER A 76 16.57 -1.46 -8.93
C SER A 76 16.34 -0.01 -8.48
N SER A 77 17.15 0.91 -8.99
CA SER A 77 17.00 2.36 -8.81
C SER A 77 16.40 3.00 -10.05
N ALA A 78 15.08 3.15 -10.10
CA ALA A 78 14.48 4.18 -10.94
C ALA A 78 14.51 5.50 -10.17
N THR A 79 15.63 6.21 -10.28
CA THR A 79 15.78 7.60 -9.82
C THR A 79 14.98 8.49 -10.76
N VAL A 80 13.83 8.99 -10.29
CA VAL A 80 13.16 10.14 -10.92
C VAL A 80 13.06 11.24 -9.87
N SER A 81 14.02 12.16 -9.97
CA SER A 81 13.94 13.48 -9.34
C SER A 81 12.74 14.22 -9.91
N ASP A 82 11.87 14.72 -9.03
CA ASP A 82 11.41 16.09 -9.15
C ASP A 82 10.84 16.55 -7.82
N GLY A 83 11.32 17.71 -7.38
CA GLY A 83 11.10 18.23 -6.04
C GLY A 83 9.82 19.06 -5.94
N LEU A 84 9.12 18.91 -4.82
CA LEU A 84 8.36 19.98 -4.19
C LEU A 84 8.46 19.85 -2.67
N SER A 85 8.82 20.95 -2.03
CA SER A 85 8.90 21.12 -0.58
C SER A 85 7.52 21.54 -0.07
N GLY A 86 6.94 20.79 0.88
CA GLY A 86 5.79 21.31 1.62
C GLY A 86 4.94 20.30 2.38
N LYS A 87 5.20 20.27 3.70
CA LYS A 87 4.24 20.09 4.82
C LYS A 87 3.69 18.67 5.10
N ARG A 88 3.95 18.25 6.35
CA ARG A 88 3.40 17.14 7.17
C ARG A 88 2.35 16.26 6.48
N VAL A 89 2.67 14.97 6.36
CA VAL A 89 1.70 13.92 5.98
C VAL A 89 1.81 12.79 6.99
N HIS A 90 0.70 12.49 7.67
CA HIS A 90 0.55 11.27 8.46
C HIS A 90 0.06 10.14 7.54
N LEU A 91 0.70 9.00 7.74
CA LEU A 91 0.40 7.66 7.30
C LEU A 91 0.16 7.43 5.81
N ALA A 92 1.06 6.62 5.28
CA ALA A 92 1.10 6.15 3.93
C ALA A 92 1.02 4.62 3.92
N VAL A 93 0.00 4.05 3.28
CA VAL A 93 -0.04 2.63 2.93
C VAL A 93 -0.39 2.48 1.45
N HIS A 94 0.32 1.62 0.73
CA HIS A 94 -0.13 1.21 -0.60
C HIS A 94 -0.95 -0.08 -0.46
N ALA A 95 -2.27 0.06 -0.33
CA ALA A 95 -3.18 -1.08 -0.33
C ALA A 95 -3.13 -1.76 -1.72
N THR A 96 -2.94 -3.09 -1.74
CA THR A 96 -3.16 -3.88 -2.95
C THR A 96 -4.64 -3.81 -3.30
N HIS A 97 -4.95 -3.08 -4.37
CA HIS A 97 -6.28 -3.00 -4.96
C HIS A 97 -6.67 -4.38 -5.49
N GLN A 98 -7.48 -5.14 -4.74
CA GLN A 98 -8.20 -6.27 -5.30
C GLN A 98 -9.53 -5.74 -5.83
N GLU A 99 -9.53 -5.38 -7.11
CA GLU A 99 -10.76 -5.09 -7.84
C GLU A 99 -11.58 -6.39 -7.89
N ARG A 100 -12.57 -6.51 -7.01
CA ARG A 100 -13.61 -7.53 -7.14
C ARG A 100 -14.44 -7.16 -8.37
N GLN A 101 -14.03 -7.69 -9.52
CA GLN A 101 -14.80 -7.70 -10.75
C GLN A 101 -16.14 -8.38 -10.45
N ARG A 102 -17.19 -7.57 -10.32
CA ARG A 102 -18.57 -8.05 -10.31
C ARG A 102 -18.95 -8.27 -11.75
N ASP A 103 -18.71 -9.48 -12.26
CA ASP A 103 -19.34 -9.90 -13.51
C ASP A 103 -19.84 -11.35 -13.44
N ALA A 104 -21.08 -11.47 -13.90
CA ALA A 104 -21.83 -12.67 -14.26
C ALA A 104 -22.25 -13.66 -13.16
N ARG A 105 -23.50 -13.47 -12.72
CA ARG A 105 -24.52 -14.50 -12.45
C ARG A 105 -24.10 -15.94 -12.80
N LEU A 106 -23.61 -16.70 -11.82
CA LEU A 106 -23.67 -18.16 -11.90
C LEU A 106 -25.04 -18.59 -11.35
N SER A 107 -25.89 -19.11 -12.23
CA SER A 107 -27.14 -19.75 -11.85
C SER A 107 -26.87 -20.95 -10.92
N PRO A 108 -27.79 -21.29 -9.99
CA PRO A 108 -27.61 -22.44 -9.12
C PRO A 108 -27.55 -23.73 -9.94
N VAL A 109 -26.48 -24.53 -9.77
CA VAL A 109 -26.42 -25.88 -10.30
C VAL A 109 -27.41 -26.75 -9.51
N THR A 110 -28.42 -27.27 -10.20
CA THR A 110 -29.34 -28.27 -9.64
C THR A 110 -28.61 -29.62 -9.59
N PRO A 111 -28.55 -30.32 -8.44
CA PRO A 111 -28.00 -31.66 -8.41
C PRO A 111 -28.98 -32.60 -9.11
N ARG A 112 -28.54 -33.25 -10.21
CA ARG A 112 -29.27 -34.40 -10.75
C ARG A 112 -29.07 -35.57 -9.79
N GLY A 113 -30.15 -36.02 -9.17
CA GLY A 113 -30.17 -37.25 -8.38
C GLY A 113 -29.86 -38.46 -9.27
N HIS A 114 -28.90 -39.27 -8.83
CA HIS A 114 -28.70 -40.61 -9.35
C HIS A 114 -29.57 -41.57 -8.54
N ARG A 115 -30.45 -42.29 -9.23
CA ARG A 115 -30.99 -43.57 -8.81
C ARG A 115 -30.22 -44.65 -9.55
#